data_AF-A0A238BWE5-F1
#
_entry.id   AF-A0A238BWE5-F1
#
_cell.length_a   1.000
_cell.length_b   1.000
_cell.length_c   1.000
_cell.angle_alpha   90.00
_cell.angle_beta   90.00
_cell.angle_gamma   90.00
#
_symmetry.space_group_name_H-M   'P 1'
#
loop_
_entity.id
_entity.type
_entity.pdbx_description
1 polymer ?
#
loop_
_entity_poly.entity_id
_entity_poly.type
_entity_poly.pdbx_seq_one_letter_code
_entity_poly.pdbx_strand_id
1 'polypeptide(L)'
;MTPNILVGVVEGSSQFRRWYYEAEVEHIEQMTSMQPYLRIGWANSMGYKPFPGSGDGWGCIGIGDDYYSYGFDGRCIYCATKKHVIWTRTLQKGDVVGCLLDLNIPEISFTVNGQSTAGLFKNFNTDGFFFPVMSLSAKVSCRFMFGGTEGRLRFGPPSGFSPLIEAAANQLEIGECLSFGDIAKNMYTGPSILRQNTEPFVPVLVDISNVVLPEFAMEIHEKLAENLHELWAMRKIELGWSYGEVRDEKTRRHPCLTSFQQLPQNEKTYNINLAIDTMKTIEALRYHMILDEPAVRMRCLRLPQNYQQSNGFKPQPLDSHEIILDDNVFPLIDALAKNTHNVWAREKIRRGWTFGLNEFLNMNQKRTPHLVPYEVVDQRIKEANRESATEFVKALQLFGIFLEPPVLEHDEGAEKELKATRAFSRTYRAEAIYAVSSGKWYFEFEILTSGFMKVGWMDVSASSTFDIGKDDRSYGFDGYLARKWHQGSGTYGREWKIGDIVGAFLDLSDHTISFSLNGELLLDPSGSEMAFDNVLVIDGFVPAMTFSAGQKARLNFGQDSNSLKYFTTCGLQEGYEPFCVIFYFMNTNKYNVSYT
;
A
#
# COMPACT_ATOMS: atom_id res chain seq x y z
N MET A 1 -1.10 -19.70 -3.33
CA MET A 1 0.08 -18.85 -3.02
C MET A 1 0.22 -17.76 -4.07
N THR A 2 0.79 -16.62 -3.69
CA THR A 2 0.91 -15.43 -4.55
C THR A 2 2.07 -14.53 -4.10
N PRO A 3 2.79 -13.84 -5.00
CA PRO A 3 3.79 -12.86 -4.61
C PRO A 3 3.16 -11.50 -4.29
N ASN A 4 3.94 -10.61 -3.67
CA ASN A 4 3.64 -9.17 -3.52
C ASN A 4 3.93 -8.37 -4.81
N ILE A 5 3.48 -8.87 -5.97
CA ILE A 5 3.58 -8.15 -7.25
C ILE A 5 2.18 -7.98 -7.83
N LEU A 6 1.83 -6.73 -8.18
CA LEU A 6 0.60 -6.38 -8.89
C LEU A 6 0.94 -5.72 -10.22
N VAL A 7 0.28 -6.13 -11.30
CA VAL A 7 0.41 -5.53 -12.63
C VAL A 7 -0.95 -5.24 -13.25
N GLY A 8 -1.15 -4.06 -13.81
CA GLY A 8 -2.44 -3.63 -14.35
C GLY A 8 -2.32 -2.51 -15.36
N VAL A 9 -3.47 -2.10 -15.90
CA VAL A 9 -3.56 -0.94 -16.80
C VAL A 9 -4.08 0.25 -15.99
N VAL A 10 -3.16 1.08 -15.52
CA VAL A 10 -3.49 2.31 -14.81
C VAL A 10 -3.06 3.51 -15.66
N GLU A 11 -4.01 4.41 -15.92
CA GLU A 11 -3.76 5.63 -16.68
C GLU A 11 -2.71 6.51 -15.97
N GLY A 12 -1.73 7.00 -16.74
CA GLY A 12 -0.66 7.82 -16.19
C GLY A 12 0.35 7.08 -15.30
N SER A 13 0.25 5.76 -15.13
CA SER A 13 1.19 4.99 -14.32
C SER A 13 2.51 4.72 -15.03
N SER A 14 3.56 4.48 -14.24
CA SER A 14 4.87 4.08 -14.75
C SER A 14 4.95 2.60 -15.16
N GLN A 15 3.88 1.82 -15.05
CA GLN A 15 3.97 0.38 -15.18
C GLN A 15 4.04 -0.11 -16.63
N PHE A 16 4.90 -1.09 -16.89
CA PHE A 16 4.95 -1.79 -18.17
C PHE A 16 3.72 -2.70 -18.35
N ARG A 17 3.44 -3.15 -19.57
CA ARG A 17 2.16 -3.83 -19.90
C ARG A 17 2.29 -5.27 -20.39
N ARG A 18 3.50 -5.80 -20.53
CA ARG A 18 3.74 -7.17 -21.01
C ARG A 18 4.67 -7.92 -20.06
N TRP A 19 4.10 -8.88 -19.36
CA TRP A 19 4.75 -9.54 -18.23
C TRP A 19 4.90 -11.03 -18.43
N TYR A 20 5.99 -11.56 -17.88
CA TYR A 20 6.36 -12.96 -17.97
C TYR A 20 6.93 -13.45 -16.65
N TYR A 21 6.47 -14.62 -16.21
CA TYR A 21 7.13 -15.38 -15.16
C TYR A 21 7.14 -16.87 -15.52
N GLU A 22 7.98 -17.64 -14.83
CA GLU A 22 8.01 -19.09 -14.95
C GLU A 22 7.61 -19.77 -13.63
N ALA A 23 7.05 -20.97 -13.73
CA ALA A 23 6.82 -21.84 -12.59
C ALA A 23 7.41 -23.23 -12.87
N GLU A 24 8.26 -23.72 -11.97
CA GLU A 24 8.90 -25.04 -12.10
C GLU A 24 8.26 -26.05 -11.17
N VAL A 25 7.91 -27.21 -11.71
CA VAL A 25 7.36 -28.32 -10.93
C VAL A 25 8.49 -29.09 -10.27
N GLU A 26 8.59 -29.01 -8.94
CA GLU A 26 9.66 -29.66 -8.19
C GLU A 26 9.27 -31.08 -7.75
N HIS A 27 8.00 -31.28 -7.39
CA HIS A 27 7.49 -32.56 -6.91
C HIS A 27 5.99 -32.71 -7.15
N ILE A 28 5.57 -33.89 -7.61
CA ILE A 28 4.17 -34.30 -7.69
C ILE A 28 4.08 -35.74 -7.21
N GLU A 29 3.29 -35.98 -6.16
CA GLU A 29 3.06 -37.31 -5.60
C GLU A 29 1.59 -37.50 -5.26
N GLN A 30 1.03 -38.63 -5.69
CA GLN A 30 -0.34 -39.00 -5.38
C GLN A 30 -0.39 -39.84 -4.11
N MET A 31 -0.95 -39.26 -3.04
CA MET A 31 -1.08 -39.93 -1.73
C MET A 31 -2.44 -40.59 -1.49
N THR A 32 -3.45 -40.22 -2.28
CA THR A 32 -4.84 -40.66 -2.08
C THR A 32 -5.45 -41.12 -3.41
N SER A 33 -6.70 -41.59 -3.38
CA SER A 33 -7.47 -41.87 -4.60
C SER A 33 -7.72 -40.62 -5.46
N MET A 34 -7.57 -39.42 -4.90
CA MET A 34 -7.69 -38.16 -5.63
C MET A 34 -6.39 -37.84 -6.38
N GLN A 35 -6.53 -37.38 -7.63
CA GLN A 35 -5.38 -36.93 -8.42
C GLN A 35 -4.77 -35.66 -7.80
N PRO A 36 -3.42 -35.54 -7.81
CA PRO A 36 -2.76 -34.30 -7.42
C PRO A 36 -3.26 -33.13 -8.24
N TYR A 37 -3.52 -32.01 -7.56
CA TYR A 37 -4.02 -30.79 -8.17
C TYR A 37 -2.88 -29.77 -8.26
N LEU A 38 -2.61 -29.27 -9.46
CA LEU A 38 -1.71 -28.16 -9.70
C LEU A 38 -2.29 -27.28 -10.81
N ARG A 39 -2.50 -26.01 -10.52
CA ARG A 39 -2.83 -25.01 -11.53
C ARG A 39 -2.02 -23.73 -11.31
N ILE A 40 -1.50 -23.19 -12.39
CA ILE A 40 -0.61 -22.02 -12.43
C ILE A 40 -1.24 -20.98 -13.37
N GLY A 41 -1.15 -19.70 -13.02
CA GLY A 41 -1.55 -18.64 -13.95
C GLY A 41 -1.73 -17.29 -13.28
N TRP A 42 -2.75 -16.54 -13.73
CA TRP A 42 -3.00 -15.18 -13.27
C TRP A 42 -4.37 -15.06 -12.61
N ALA A 43 -4.47 -14.21 -11.62
CA ALA A 43 -5.73 -13.82 -11.00
C ALA A 43 -5.84 -12.29 -10.94
N ASN A 44 -7.07 -11.79 -10.88
CA ASN A 44 -7.39 -10.37 -10.88
C ASN A 44 -7.96 -9.93 -9.52
N SER A 45 -7.48 -8.80 -9.01
CA SER A 45 -7.81 -8.27 -7.69
C SER A 45 -9.26 -7.79 -7.54
N MET A 46 -9.99 -7.56 -8.63
CA MET A 46 -11.39 -7.13 -8.60
C MET A 46 -12.32 -8.19 -8.01
N GLY A 47 -12.01 -9.47 -8.20
CA GLY A 47 -12.97 -10.51 -7.85
C GLY A 47 -12.40 -11.89 -7.54
N TYR A 48 -11.08 -12.12 -7.71
CA TYR A 48 -10.50 -13.39 -7.31
C TYR A 48 -10.59 -13.57 -5.80
N LYS A 49 -11.35 -14.59 -5.38
CA LYS A 49 -11.64 -14.88 -3.98
C LYS A 49 -11.22 -16.32 -3.67
N PRO A 50 -10.04 -16.53 -3.09
CA PRO A 50 -9.48 -17.87 -2.85
C PRO A 50 -10.04 -18.51 -1.57
N PHE A 51 -11.37 -18.47 -1.39
CA PHE A 51 -12.00 -19.02 -0.18
C PHE A 51 -12.01 -20.55 -0.22
N PRO A 52 -11.54 -21.22 0.85
CA PRO A 52 -11.65 -22.66 1.00
C PRO A 52 -13.10 -23.01 1.37
N GLY A 53 -13.95 -23.13 0.35
CA GLY A 53 -15.37 -23.48 0.50
C GLY A 53 -15.98 -23.84 -0.85
N SER A 54 -17.24 -24.30 -0.82
CA SER A 54 -18.01 -24.65 -2.02
C SER A 54 -18.27 -23.38 -2.84
N GLY A 55 -17.56 -23.22 -3.96
CA GLY A 55 -18.00 -22.31 -5.01
C GLY A 55 -19.21 -22.90 -5.76
N ASP A 56 -19.55 -22.31 -6.90
CA ASP A 56 -20.62 -22.83 -7.78
C ASP A 56 -20.31 -24.24 -8.36
N GLY A 57 -19.14 -24.82 -8.05
CA GLY A 57 -18.70 -26.16 -8.46
C GLY A 57 -18.42 -27.12 -7.31
N TRP A 58 -18.05 -28.36 -7.64
CA TRP A 58 -17.68 -29.41 -6.68
C TRP A 58 -16.22 -29.25 -6.21
N GLY A 59 -16.00 -29.06 -4.90
CA GLY A 59 -14.67 -29.07 -4.28
C GLY A 59 -14.13 -27.69 -3.89
N CYS A 60 -12.87 -27.64 -3.46
CA CYS A 60 -12.19 -26.39 -3.09
C CYS A 60 -11.92 -25.52 -4.32
N ILE A 61 -12.22 -24.22 -4.23
CA ILE A 61 -11.96 -23.23 -5.29
C ILE A 61 -10.45 -23.05 -5.46
N GLY A 62 -9.96 -23.25 -6.68
CA GLY A 62 -8.62 -22.87 -7.10
C GLY A 62 -8.64 -21.91 -8.29
N ILE A 63 -7.45 -21.59 -8.80
CA ILE A 63 -7.31 -20.72 -9.97
C ILE A 63 -8.03 -21.29 -11.19
N GLY A 64 -8.81 -20.45 -11.88
CA GLY A 64 -9.62 -20.81 -13.04
C GLY A 64 -11.03 -21.31 -12.72
N ASP A 65 -11.41 -21.38 -11.44
CA ASP A 65 -12.77 -21.77 -11.02
C ASP A 65 -13.73 -20.57 -10.94
N ASP A 66 -13.23 -19.33 -11.02
CA ASP A 66 -14.03 -18.10 -11.10
C ASP A 66 -13.78 -17.32 -12.41
N TYR A 67 -14.52 -16.23 -12.62
CA TYR A 67 -14.40 -15.35 -13.79
C TYR A 67 -13.18 -14.41 -13.75
N TYR A 68 -12.51 -14.31 -12.60
CA TYR A 68 -11.41 -13.38 -12.35
C TYR A 68 -10.05 -14.08 -12.28
N SER A 69 -10.00 -15.35 -12.66
CA SER A 69 -8.77 -16.15 -12.64
C SER A 69 -8.65 -17.04 -13.87
N TYR A 70 -7.39 -17.24 -14.26
CA TYR A 70 -6.98 -17.86 -15.52
C TYR A 70 -5.90 -18.88 -15.20
N GLY A 71 -6.29 -20.16 -15.11
CA GLY A 71 -5.41 -21.25 -14.70
C GLY A 71 -5.01 -22.18 -15.84
N PHE A 72 -3.84 -22.80 -15.71
CA PHE A 72 -3.36 -23.88 -16.58
C PHE A 72 -2.80 -25.02 -15.73
N ASP A 73 -3.15 -26.27 -16.05
CA ASP A 73 -2.77 -27.48 -15.29
C ASP A 73 -1.70 -28.35 -15.98
N GLY A 74 -1.17 -27.89 -17.12
CA GLY A 74 -0.30 -28.67 -18.00
C GLY A 74 -0.98 -29.20 -19.24
N ARG A 75 -2.29 -29.40 -19.22
CA ARG A 75 -3.07 -29.93 -20.36
C ARG A 75 -4.18 -28.98 -20.80
N CYS A 76 -4.90 -28.42 -19.84
CA CYS A 76 -6.06 -27.58 -20.05
C CYS A 76 -5.87 -26.20 -19.43
N ILE A 77 -6.51 -25.21 -20.05
CA ILE A 77 -6.77 -23.91 -19.44
C ILE A 77 -8.16 -23.88 -18.80
N TYR A 78 -8.28 -23.10 -17.72
CA TYR A 78 -9.44 -23.00 -16.85
C TYR A 78 -9.84 -21.54 -16.60
N CYS A 79 -11.13 -21.24 -16.78
CA CYS A 79 -11.75 -19.97 -16.40
C CYS A 79 -13.25 -20.22 -16.16
N ALA A 80 -13.81 -19.70 -15.08
CA ALA A 80 -15.20 -19.91 -14.65
C ALA A 80 -15.63 -21.39 -14.68
N THR A 81 -14.78 -22.29 -14.15
CA THR A 81 -14.95 -23.76 -14.13
C THR A 81 -14.92 -24.45 -15.51
N LYS A 82 -14.90 -23.70 -16.61
CA LYS A 82 -14.80 -24.26 -17.96
C LYS A 82 -13.35 -24.65 -18.26
N LYS A 83 -13.16 -25.82 -18.87
CA LYS A 83 -11.85 -26.34 -19.26
C LYS A 83 -11.72 -26.52 -20.77
N HIS A 84 -10.56 -26.15 -21.32
CA HIS A 84 -10.22 -26.35 -22.73
C HIS A 84 -8.84 -26.98 -22.86
N VAL A 85 -8.71 -28.08 -23.60
CA VAL A 85 -7.43 -28.77 -23.83
C VAL A 85 -6.58 -27.96 -24.81
N ILE A 86 -5.36 -27.61 -24.40
CA ILE A 86 -4.42 -26.80 -25.20
C ILE A 86 -3.02 -27.41 -25.30
N TRP A 87 -2.79 -28.52 -24.60
CA TRP A 87 -1.53 -29.24 -24.58
C TRP A 87 -1.75 -30.75 -24.47
N THR A 88 -0.69 -31.54 -24.69
CA THR A 88 -0.78 -32.98 -24.94
C THR A 88 -0.69 -33.85 -23.68
N ARG A 89 0.08 -33.42 -22.66
CA ARG A 89 0.32 -34.19 -21.42
C ARG A 89 0.17 -33.33 -20.18
N THR A 90 -0.01 -33.95 -19.02
CA THR A 90 -0.02 -33.27 -17.71
C THR A 90 1.41 -32.90 -17.27
N LEU A 91 1.53 -31.94 -16.34
CA LEU A 91 2.82 -31.53 -15.80
C LEU A 91 3.48 -32.67 -15.01
N GLN A 92 4.80 -32.77 -15.12
CA GLN A 92 5.64 -33.69 -14.38
C GLN A 92 6.79 -32.94 -13.70
N LYS A 93 7.45 -33.61 -12.74
CA LYS A 93 8.64 -33.08 -12.09
C LYS A 93 9.69 -32.65 -13.14
N GLY A 94 10.19 -31.43 -13.01
CA GLY A 94 11.16 -30.80 -13.90
C GLY A 94 10.54 -29.99 -15.05
N ASP A 95 9.23 -30.09 -15.28
CA ASP A 95 8.56 -29.24 -16.26
C ASP A 95 8.49 -27.78 -15.78
N VAL A 96 8.63 -26.85 -16.74
CA VAL A 96 8.61 -25.41 -16.51
C VAL A 96 7.49 -24.80 -17.33
N VAL A 97 6.60 -24.09 -16.66
CA VAL A 97 5.49 -23.38 -17.29
C VAL A 97 5.83 -21.90 -17.37
N GLY A 98 5.94 -21.35 -18.58
CA GLY A 98 6.01 -19.90 -18.79
C GLY A 98 4.61 -19.31 -18.84
N CYS A 99 4.38 -18.22 -18.12
CA CYS A 99 3.09 -17.55 -18.03
C CYS A 99 3.22 -16.12 -18.58
N LEU A 100 2.55 -15.85 -19.70
CA LEU A 100 2.59 -14.57 -20.39
C LEU A 100 1.30 -13.80 -20.13
N LEU A 101 1.40 -12.51 -19.85
CA LEU A 101 0.29 -11.57 -19.74
C LEU A 101 0.58 -10.35 -20.62
N ASP A 102 -0.23 -10.14 -21.64
CA ASP A 102 -0.26 -8.90 -22.43
C ASP A 102 -1.49 -8.08 -22.05
N LEU A 103 -1.25 -6.86 -21.59
CA LEU A 103 -2.28 -5.89 -21.22
C LEU A 103 -2.47 -4.80 -22.28
N ASN A 104 -1.67 -4.78 -23.35
CA ASN A 104 -1.96 -3.93 -24.51
C ASN A 104 -3.08 -4.52 -25.36
N ILE A 105 -3.03 -5.84 -25.54
CA ILE A 105 -4.09 -6.65 -26.12
C ILE A 105 -4.39 -7.67 -25.05
N PRO A 106 -5.53 -7.59 -24.33
CA PRO A 106 -5.83 -8.43 -23.18
C PRO A 106 -5.75 -9.93 -23.51
N GLU A 107 -4.55 -10.50 -23.36
CA GLU A 107 -4.21 -11.87 -23.73
C GLU A 107 -3.34 -12.53 -22.67
N ILE A 108 -3.69 -13.77 -22.30
CA ILE A 108 -2.89 -14.62 -21.43
C ILE A 108 -2.58 -15.91 -22.17
N SER A 109 -1.30 -16.25 -22.25
CA SER A 109 -0.84 -17.48 -22.92
C SER A 109 0.20 -18.19 -22.07
N PHE A 110 0.42 -19.47 -22.38
CA PHE A 110 1.33 -20.32 -21.65
C PHE A 110 2.37 -20.94 -22.57
N THR A 111 3.51 -21.29 -22.00
CA THR A 111 4.51 -22.15 -22.63
C THR A 111 4.81 -23.32 -21.71
N VAL A 112 5.16 -24.46 -22.28
CA VAL A 112 5.67 -25.63 -21.53
C VAL A 112 7.07 -25.92 -22.04
N ASN A 113 8.07 -25.85 -21.17
CA ASN A 113 9.48 -26.03 -21.49
C ASN A 113 9.93 -25.16 -22.69
N GLY A 114 9.49 -23.90 -22.71
CA GLY A 114 9.80 -22.92 -23.76
C GLY A 114 8.97 -23.04 -25.04
N GLN A 115 8.10 -24.05 -25.18
CA GLN A 115 7.25 -24.24 -26.35
C GLN A 115 5.86 -23.63 -26.12
N SER A 116 5.37 -22.83 -27.08
CA SER A 116 4.04 -22.20 -27.00
C SER A 116 2.91 -23.23 -27.08
N THR A 117 1.91 -23.07 -26.21
CA THR A 117 0.70 -23.88 -26.23
C THR A 117 -0.29 -23.41 -27.30
N ALA A 118 -1.23 -24.26 -27.73
CA ALA A 118 -2.15 -23.96 -28.83
C ALA A 118 -3.34 -23.06 -28.44
N GLY A 119 -3.54 -22.77 -27.15
CA GLY A 119 -4.65 -21.95 -26.67
C GLY A 119 -4.21 -20.87 -25.68
N LEU A 120 -5.07 -19.87 -25.53
CA LEU A 120 -4.84 -18.65 -24.77
C LEU A 120 -6.20 -18.08 -24.33
N PHE A 121 -6.17 -17.14 -23.39
CA PHE A 121 -7.33 -16.32 -23.04
C PHE A 121 -7.25 -14.99 -23.80
N LYS A 122 -8.39 -14.45 -24.26
CA LYS A 122 -8.50 -13.11 -24.87
C LYS A 122 -9.68 -12.33 -24.30
N ASN A 123 -9.66 -11.01 -24.50
CA ASN A 123 -10.80 -10.11 -24.28
C ASN A 123 -11.34 -10.16 -22.83
N PHE A 124 -10.45 -10.37 -21.86
CA PHE A 124 -10.81 -10.26 -20.44
C PHE A 124 -10.83 -8.80 -19.99
N ASN A 125 -11.54 -8.54 -18.88
CA ASN A 125 -11.54 -7.21 -18.26
C ASN A 125 -10.16 -6.89 -17.67
N THR A 126 -9.65 -5.69 -17.97
CA THR A 126 -8.36 -5.19 -17.45
C THR A 126 -8.51 -4.34 -16.19
N ASP A 127 -9.72 -4.11 -15.69
CA ASP A 127 -9.95 -3.42 -14.43
C ASP A 127 -9.27 -4.14 -13.26
N GLY A 128 -8.77 -3.35 -12.30
CA GLY A 128 -7.97 -3.85 -11.18
C GLY A 128 -6.58 -4.33 -11.61
N PHE A 129 -6.03 -5.26 -10.83
CA PHE A 129 -4.64 -5.69 -10.96
C PHE A 129 -4.53 -7.21 -11.08
N PHE A 130 -3.64 -7.64 -11.96
CA PHE A 130 -3.25 -9.03 -12.13
C PHE A 130 -2.06 -9.39 -11.25
N PHE A 131 -2.05 -10.62 -10.76
CA PHE A 131 -0.94 -11.18 -10.01
C PHE A 131 -0.78 -12.68 -10.28
N PRO A 132 0.45 -13.21 -10.19
CA PRO A 132 0.69 -14.64 -10.27
C PRO A 132 -0.01 -15.38 -9.13
N VAL A 133 -0.63 -16.51 -9.47
CA VAL A 133 -1.23 -17.41 -8.49
C VAL A 133 -0.91 -18.85 -8.83
N MET A 134 -0.61 -19.62 -7.80
CA MET A 134 -0.57 -21.08 -7.86
C MET A 134 -1.55 -21.69 -6.86
N SER A 135 -2.31 -22.67 -7.33
CA SER A 135 -3.18 -23.51 -6.52
C SER A 135 -2.67 -24.94 -6.57
N LEU A 136 -2.35 -25.53 -5.42
CA LEU A 136 -1.68 -26.82 -5.30
C LEU A 136 -2.31 -27.67 -4.19
N SER A 137 -2.46 -28.97 -4.41
CA SER A 137 -2.88 -29.92 -3.38
C SER A 137 -1.72 -30.31 -2.46
N ALA A 138 -2.02 -31.07 -1.40
CA ALA A 138 -1.02 -31.70 -0.56
C ALA A 138 0.00 -32.51 -1.41
N LYS A 139 1.27 -32.50 -0.97
CA LYS A 139 2.41 -33.19 -1.60
C LYS A 139 2.70 -32.79 -3.05
N VAL A 140 2.24 -31.62 -3.48
CA VAL A 140 2.70 -30.95 -4.70
C VAL A 140 3.62 -29.80 -4.33
N SER A 141 4.81 -29.74 -4.94
CA SER A 141 5.74 -28.60 -4.81
C SER A 141 5.96 -27.96 -6.17
N CYS A 142 5.80 -26.65 -6.22
CA CYS A 142 6.07 -25.84 -7.40
C CYS A 142 6.69 -24.51 -6.97
N ARG A 143 7.69 -24.06 -7.74
CA ARG A 143 8.50 -22.88 -7.44
C ARG A 143 8.24 -21.78 -8.46
N PHE A 144 7.96 -20.57 -7.98
CA PHE A 144 7.96 -19.38 -8.84
C PHE A 144 9.38 -18.99 -9.25
N MET A 145 9.53 -18.52 -10.49
CA MET A 145 10.76 -17.94 -11.03
C MET A 145 10.38 -16.63 -11.74
N PHE A 146 10.73 -15.49 -11.14
CA PHE A 146 10.32 -14.17 -11.63
C PHE A 146 11.40 -13.43 -12.43
N GLY A 147 12.64 -13.95 -12.44
CA GLY A 147 13.83 -13.31 -12.98
C GLY A 147 14.75 -12.71 -11.91
N GLY A 148 15.87 -12.14 -12.36
CA GLY A 148 16.86 -11.51 -11.47
C GLY A 148 17.54 -12.51 -10.53
N THR A 149 17.85 -12.06 -9.32
CA THR A 149 18.38 -12.90 -8.22
C THR A 149 17.31 -13.79 -7.60
N GLU A 150 16.04 -13.40 -7.70
CA GLU A 150 14.88 -14.03 -7.05
C GLU A 150 14.30 -15.24 -7.81
N GLY A 151 15.10 -15.85 -8.68
CA GLY A 151 14.71 -16.99 -9.49
C GLY A 151 15.04 -16.79 -10.96
N ARG A 152 16.24 -17.26 -11.36
CA ARG A 152 16.70 -17.18 -12.74
C ARG A 152 15.73 -17.93 -13.66
N LEU A 153 15.19 -17.22 -14.65
CA LEU A 153 14.36 -17.78 -15.70
C LEU A 153 15.17 -18.78 -16.53
N ARG A 154 14.59 -19.95 -16.83
CA ARG A 154 15.21 -21.02 -17.62
C ARG A 154 15.07 -20.77 -19.11
N PHE A 155 13.92 -20.28 -19.55
CA PHE A 155 13.62 -19.98 -20.96
C PHE A 155 13.60 -18.48 -21.23
N GLY A 156 13.17 -17.69 -20.24
CA GLY A 156 13.15 -16.24 -20.32
C GLY A 156 11.95 -15.68 -21.08
N PRO A 157 11.71 -14.36 -20.99
CA PRO A 157 10.61 -13.72 -21.68
C PRO A 157 10.85 -13.72 -23.20
N PRO A 158 9.81 -13.94 -24.03
CA PRO A 158 9.91 -13.70 -25.46
C PRO A 158 10.06 -12.21 -25.77
N SER A 159 10.39 -11.90 -27.03
CA SER A 159 10.56 -10.52 -27.48
C SER A 159 9.34 -9.65 -27.17
N GLY A 160 9.57 -8.49 -26.56
CA GLY A 160 8.52 -7.54 -26.16
C GLY A 160 7.96 -7.74 -24.75
N PHE A 161 8.28 -8.85 -24.08
CA PHE A 161 7.89 -9.12 -22.69
C PHE A 161 9.00 -8.79 -21.70
N SER A 162 8.60 -8.60 -20.45
CA SER A 162 9.50 -8.35 -19.33
C SER A 162 9.43 -9.49 -18.31
N PRO A 163 10.55 -9.87 -17.67
CA PRO A 163 10.50 -10.62 -16.42
C PRO A 163 9.64 -9.86 -15.41
N LEU A 164 8.81 -10.58 -14.67
CA LEU A 164 7.87 -9.99 -13.72
C LEU A 164 8.57 -9.32 -12.52
N ILE A 165 9.78 -9.75 -12.16
CA ILE A 165 10.56 -9.12 -11.09
C ILE A 165 10.78 -7.61 -11.34
N GLU A 166 10.78 -7.17 -12.60
CA GLU A 166 10.91 -5.76 -12.96
C GLU A 166 9.72 -4.89 -12.52
N ALA A 167 8.60 -5.51 -12.12
CA ALA A 167 7.46 -4.83 -11.52
C ALA A 167 7.56 -4.72 -9.98
N ALA A 168 8.52 -5.39 -9.33
CA ALA A 168 8.66 -5.40 -7.89
C ALA A 168 9.34 -4.11 -7.42
N ALA A 169 8.58 -3.19 -6.82
CA ALA A 169 9.12 -1.97 -6.21
C ALA A 169 9.75 -2.24 -4.83
N ASN A 170 9.31 -3.30 -4.15
CA ASN A 170 9.75 -3.69 -2.81
C ASN A 170 10.43 -5.06 -2.87
N GLN A 171 11.03 -5.48 -1.74
CA GLN A 171 11.55 -6.83 -1.59
C GLN A 171 10.46 -7.87 -1.90
N LEU A 172 10.81 -8.87 -2.72
CA LEU A 172 9.87 -9.92 -3.11
C LEU A 172 9.49 -10.80 -1.92
N GLU A 173 8.20 -10.98 -1.72
CA GLU A 173 7.63 -11.87 -0.72
C GLU A 173 6.56 -12.76 -1.36
N ILE A 174 6.50 -14.01 -0.93
CA ILE A 174 5.44 -14.95 -1.32
C ILE A 174 4.60 -15.23 -0.09
N GLY A 175 3.28 -15.06 -0.22
CA GLY A 175 2.33 -15.33 0.84
C GLY A 175 1.14 -16.15 0.39
N GLU A 176 0.30 -16.46 1.38
CA GLU A 176 -1.01 -17.06 1.15
C GLU A 176 -1.96 -16.00 0.59
N CYS A 177 -2.78 -16.40 -0.39
CA CYS A 177 -3.80 -15.48 -0.93
C CYS A 177 -4.90 -15.20 0.10
N LEU A 178 -5.13 -16.14 1.01
CA LEU A 178 -6.01 -16.04 2.17
C LEU A 178 -5.29 -16.69 3.33
N SER A 179 -5.11 -15.95 4.41
CA SER A 179 -4.58 -16.47 5.67
C SER A 179 -5.53 -16.09 6.80
N PHE A 180 -5.65 -16.97 7.77
CA PHE A 180 -6.40 -16.73 9.01
C PHE A 180 -5.49 -16.61 10.22
N GLY A 181 -4.16 -16.73 10.03
CA GLY A 181 -3.17 -16.81 11.10
C GLY A 181 -2.77 -18.24 11.47
N ASP A 182 -1.99 -18.37 12.55
CA ASP A 182 -1.60 -19.66 13.11
C ASP A 182 -2.69 -20.15 14.08
N ILE A 183 -3.75 -20.73 13.50
CA ILE A 183 -4.93 -21.20 14.25
C ILE A 183 -4.55 -22.26 15.29
N ALA A 184 -3.51 -23.07 15.03
CA ALA A 184 -3.04 -24.06 15.99
C ALA A 184 -2.47 -23.44 17.28
N LYS A 185 -2.05 -22.17 17.23
CA LYS A 185 -1.61 -21.37 18.38
C LYS A 185 -2.62 -20.31 18.81
N ASN A 186 -3.88 -20.44 18.36
CA ASN A 186 -4.96 -19.47 18.56
C ASN A 186 -4.58 -18.05 18.12
N MET A 187 -3.73 -17.90 17.09
CA MET A 187 -3.35 -16.61 16.54
C MET A 187 -4.17 -16.31 15.30
N TYR A 188 -4.97 -15.25 15.38
CA TYR A 188 -5.89 -14.82 14.33
C TYR A 188 -5.40 -13.54 13.69
N THR A 189 -5.68 -13.37 12.40
CA THR A 189 -5.25 -12.20 11.64
C THR A 189 -6.38 -11.63 10.79
N GLY A 190 -6.38 -10.31 10.63
CA GLY A 190 -7.20 -9.67 9.60
C GLY A 190 -6.75 -10.02 8.18
N PRO A 191 -7.41 -9.43 7.18
CA PRO A 191 -7.01 -9.59 5.78
C PRO A 191 -5.53 -9.30 5.53
N SER A 192 -4.92 -10.02 4.60
CA SER A 192 -3.49 -9.84 4.27
C SER A 192 -3.23 -8.48 3.65
N ILE A 193 -2.14 -7.83 4.07
CA ILE A 193 -1.66 -6.56 3.51
C ILE A 193 -0.60 -6.76 2.43
N LEU A 194 -0.31 -8.02 2.05
CA LEU A 194 0.78 -8.38 1.13
C LEU A 194 0.80 -7.53 -0.16
N ARG A 195 -0.36 -7.03 -0.60
CA ARG A 195 -0.51 -6.27 -1.85
C ARG A 195 -1.03 -4.83 -1.67
N GLN A 196 -1.21 -4.35 -0.44
CA GLN A 196 -1.78 -3.00 -0.20
C GLN A 196 -0.79 -1.87 -0.57
N ASN A 197 0.50 -2.15 -0.62
CA ASN A 197 1.56 -1.17 -0.93
C ASN A 197 2.23 -1.44 -2.29
N THR A 198 1.56 -2.15 -3.20
CA THR A 198 2.14 -2.58 -4.49
C THR A 198 1.38 -2.02 -5.68
N GLU A 199 0.54 -1.00 -5.48
CA GLU A 199 -0.13 -0.34 -6.60
C GLU A 199 0.90 0.39 -7.50
N PRO A 200 0.64 0.45 -8.81
CA PRO A 200 1.50 1.17 -9.75
C PRO A 200 1.64 2.64 -9.38
N PHE A 201 2.87 3.15 -9.46
CA PHE A 201 3.12 4.57 -9.23
C PHE A 201 2.47 5.43 -10.31
N VAL A 202 1.54 6.29 -9.89
CA VAL A 202 0.97 7.38 -10.69
C VAL A 202 1.39 8.69 -10.04
N PRO A 203 2.16 9.56 -10.73
CA PRO A 203 2.57 10.82 -10.16
C PRO A 203 1.38 11.77 -10.03
N VAL A 204 1.02 12.09 -8.79
CA VAL A 204 -0.04 13.06 -8.47
C VAL A 204 0.58 14.43 -8.31
N LEU A 205 0.10 15.40 -9.08
CA LEU A 205 0.54 16.78 -8.97
C LEU A 205 -0.36 17.58 -8.03
N VAL A 206 0.22 18.62 -7.44
CA VAL A 206 -0.57 19.68 -6.79
C VAL A 206 -1.38 20.41 -7.87
N ASP A 207 -2.70 20.51 -7.68
CA ASP A 207 -3.56 21.24 -8.61
C ASP A 207 -3.41 22.75 -8.39
N ILE A 208 -3.00 23.44 -9.44
CA ILE A 208 -2.76 24.89 -9.46
C ILE A 208 -3.73 25.62 -10.40
N SER A 209 -4.71 24.92 -10.99
CA SER A 209 -5.55 25.44 -12.08
C SER A 209 -6.40 26.64 -11.65
N ASN A 210 -6.87 26.65 -10.40
CA ASN A 210 -7.71 27.70 -9.83
C ASN A 210 -6.94 28.66 -8.92
N VAL A 211 -5.61 28.58 -8.88
CA VAL A 211 -4.79 29.44 -8.03
C VAL A 211 -4.50 30.75 -8.73
N VAL A 212 -4.82 31.85 -8.04
CA VAL A 212 -4.51 33.21 -8.45
C VAL A 212 -3.40 33.73 -7.56
N LEU A 213 -2.31 34.17 -8.17
CA LEU A 213 -1.19 34.77 -7.44
C LEU A 213 -1.47 36.24 -7.12
N PRO A 214 -0.97 36.75 -5.98
CA PRO A 214 -0.97 38.18 -5.70
C PRO A 214 -0.24 38.99 -6.77
N GLU A 215 -0.66 40.24 -7.00
CA GLU A 215 -0.09 41.13 -8.01
C GLU A 215 1.42 41.33 -7.82
N PHE A 216 1.87 41.56 -6.58
CA PHE A 216 3.30 41.73 -6.27
C PHE A 216 4.15 40.50 -6.61
N ALA A 217 3.60 39.29 -6.48
CA ALA A 217 4.30 38.05 -6.87
C ALA A 217 4.38 37.93 -8.41
N MET A 218 3.35 38.42 -9.11
CA MET A 218 3.36 38.54 -10.57
C MET A 218 4.26 39.67 -11.07
N GLU A 219 4.68 40.64 -10.28
CA GLU A 219 5.63 41.67 -10.73
C GLU A 219 7.08 41.15 -10.79
N ILE A 220 7.43 40.18 -9.94
CA ILE A 220 8.81 39.68 -9.79
C ILE A 220 9.09 38.38 -10.55
N HIS A 221 8.07 37.73 -11.13
CA HIS A 221 8.16 36.39 -11.72
C HIS A 221 9.26 36.25 -12.81
N GLU A 222 9.45 37.25 -13.68
CA GLU A 222 10.53 37.22 -14.70
C GLU A 222 11.92 37.31 -14.07
N LYS A 223 12.10 38.17 -13.06
CA LYS A 223 13.38 38.32 -12.34
C LYS A 223 13.70 37.05 -11.53
N LEU A 224 12.67 36.42 -10.97
CA LEU A 224 12.80 35.14 -10.29
C LEU A 224 13.20 34.04 -11.29
N ALA A 225 12.56 33.97 -12.45
CA ALA A 225 12.90 33.01 -13.51
C ALA A 225 14.34 33.22 -14.02
N GLU A 226 14.77 34.47 -14.19
CA GLU A 226 16.16 34.82 -14.52
C GLU A 226 17.13 34.31 -13.46
N ASN A 227 16.88 34.58 -12.17
CA ASN A 227 17.74 34.09 -11.09
C ASN A 227 17.84 32.55 -11.04
N LEU A 228 16.72 31.85 -11.27
CA LEU A 228 16.70 30.39 -11.32
C LEU A 228 17.50 29.85 -12.51
N HIS A 229 17.45 30.54 -13.66
CA HIS A 229 18.27 30.22 -14.82
C HIS A 229 19.76 30.42 -14.53
N GLU A 230 20.13 31.50 -13.85
CA GLU A 230 21.50 31.77 -13.42
C GLU A 230 22.03 30.67 -12.46
N LEU A 231 21.22 30.24 -11.49
CA LEU A 231 21.55 29.13 -10.59
C LEU A 231 21.69 27.79 -11.34
N TRP A 232 20.79 27.51 -12.28
CA TRP A 232 20.86 26.33 -13.13
C TRP A 232 22.15 26.32 -13.97
N ALA A 233 22.49 27.46 -14.58
CA ALA A 233 23.68 27.59 -15.41
C ALA A 233 24.95 27.41 -14.59
N MET A 234 25.02 28.01 -13.39
CA MET A 234 26.12 27.84 -12.45
C MET A 234 26.35 26.35 -12.13
N ARG A 235 25.31 25.64 -11.67
CA ARG A 235 25.39 24.20 -11.34
C ARG A 235 25.76 23.34 -12.55
N LYS A 236 25.26 23.68 -13.75
CA LYS A 236 25.64 22.96 -14.98
C LYS A 236 27.12 23.10 -15.30
N ILE A 237 27.69 24.28 -15.13
CA ILE A 237 29.12 24.53 -15.35
C ILE A 237 29.97 23.78 -14.31
N GLU A 238 29.54 23.73 -13.05
CA GLU A 238 30.21 22.91 -12.00
C GLU A 238 30.25 21.42 -12.35
N LEU A 239 29.20 20.92 -13.02
CA LEU A 239 29.14 19.54 -13.56
C LEU A 239 29.96 19.36 -14.85
N GLY A 240 30.68 20.39 -15.30
CA GLY A 240 31.55 20.36 -16.47
C GLY A 240 30.83 20.56 -17.81
N TRP A 241 29.61 21.12 -17.82
CA TRP A 241 28.95 21.52 -19.06
C TRP A 241 29.50 22.85 -19.58
N SER A 242 29.54 22.99 -20.90
CA SER A 242 30.00 24.21 -21.57
C SER A 242 29.02 24.67 -22.65
N TYR A 243 29.06 25.95 -23.02
CA TYR A 243 28.23 26.47 -24.11
C TYR A 243 28.52 25.77 -25.45
N GLY A 244 27.46 25.49 -26.21
CA GLY A 244 27.54 25.09 -27.61
C GLY A 244 26.20 25.20 -28.31
N GLU A 245 26.20 25.54 -29.60
CA GLU A 245 24.97 25.80 -30.38
C GLU A 245 24.01 24.61 -30.44
N VAL A 246 24.55 23.39 -30.33
CA VAL A 246 23.79 22.14 -30.34
C VAL A 246 24.09 21.38 -29.04
N ARG A 247 23.02 20.83 -28.44
CA ARG A 247 23.14 19.97 -27.26
C ARG A 247 23.88 18.69 -27.62
N ASP A 248 24.96 18.41 -26.91
CA ASP A 248 25.74 17.18 -27.05
C ASP A 248 26.13 16.65 -25.67
N GLU A 249 25.67 15.44 -25.33
CA GLU A 249 25.96 14.83 -24.04
C GLU A 249 27.39 14.28 -23.94
N LYS A 250 28.00 13.87 -25.07
CA LYS A 250 29.36 13.30 -25.07
C LYS A 250 30.42 14.36 -24.77
N THR A 251 30.27 15.53 -25.39
CA THR A 251 31.17 16.67 -25.17
C THR A 251 30.66 17.63 -24.09
N ARG A 252 29.52 17.31 -23.45
CA ARG A 252 28.84 18.12 -22.42
C ARG A 252 28.62 19.56 -22.87
N ARG A 253 27.99 19.75 -24.03
CA ARG A 253 27.62 21.06 -24.57
C ARG A 253 26.13 21.32 -24.45
N HIS A 254 25.75 22.54 -24.06
CA HIS A 254 24.35 22.94 -23.92
C HIS A 254 24.09 24.36 -24.46
N PRO A 255 23.07 24.56 -25.33
CA PRO A 255 22.79 25.87 -25.94
C PRO A 255 22.24 26.90 -24.96
N CYS A 256 21.52 26.44 -23.92
CA CYS A 256 20.97 27.35 -22.91
C CYS A 256 22.01 27.92 -21.93
N LEU A 257 23.30 27.61 -22.04
CA LEU A 257 24.36 28.26 -21.26
C LEU A 257 24.67 29.66 -21.84
N THR A 258 23.67 30.52 -21.80
CA THR A 258 23.67 31.91 -22.29
C THR A 258 22.82 32.78 -21.37
N SER A 259 22.85 34.09 -21.56
CA SER A 259 22.04 35.03 -20.77
C SER A 259 20.54 34.78 -20.95
N PHE A 260 19.74 35.06 -19.92
CA PHE A 260 18.30 34.84 -19.94
C PHE A 260 17.59 35.56 -21.11
N GLN A 261 18.08 36.74 -21.49
CA GLN A 261 17.55 37.53 -22.61
C GLN A 261 17.87 36.92 -23.98
N GLN A 262 18.92 36.10 -24.08
CA GLN A 262 19.35 35.42 -25.30
C GLN A 262 18.86 33.98 -25.40
N LEU A 263 18.08 33.51 -24.42
CA LEU A 263 17.47 32.19 -24.50
C LEU A 263 16.52 32.08 -25.69
N PRO A 264 16.42 30.89 -26.32
CA PRO A 264 15.34 30.60 -27.25
C PRO A 264 13.98 30.92 -26.62
N GLN A 265 13.06 31.52 -27.37
CA GLN A 265 11.80 32.02 -26.84
C GLN A 265 10.98 30.94 -26.10
N ASN A 266 11.00 29.70 -26.60
CA ASN A 266 10.36 28.55 -25.97
C ASN A 266 10.98 28.20 -24.61
N GLU A 267 12.31 28.24 -24.49
CA GLU A 267 13.03 27.98 -23.24
C GLU A 267 12.81 29.13 -22.23
N LYS A 268 12.81 30.38 -22.71
CA LYS A 268 12.52 31.54 -21.88
C LYS A 268 11.10 31.47 -21.29
N THR A 269 10.10 31.23 -22.13
CA THR A 269 8.71 31.05 -21.68
C THR A 269 8.56 29.86 -20.73
N TYR A 270 9.28 28.77 -20.96
CA TYR A 270 9.29 27.62 -20.04
C TYR A 270 9.80 27.98 -18.64
N ASN A 271 10.93 28.69 -18.55
CA ASN A 271 11.49 29.12 -17.26
C ASN A 271 10.56 30.09 -16.51
N ILE A 272 9.94 31.03 -17.24
CA ILE A 272 8.93 31.94 -16.70
C ILE A 272 7.74 31.18 -16.11
N ASN A 273 7.18 30.24 -16.87
CA ASN A 273 6.05 29.44 -16.41
C ASN A 273 6.43 28.55 -15.23
N LEU A 274 7.65 27.98 -15.21
CA LEU A 274 8.14 27.20 -14.07
C LEU A 274 8.16 28.01 -12.78
N ALA A 275 8.60 29.27 -12.84
CA ALA A 275 8.58 30.16 -11.68
C ALA A 275 7.15 30.45 -11.20
N ILE A 276 6.25 30.77 -12.14
CA ILE A 276 4.82 31.03 -11.84
C ILE A 276 4.16 29.78 -11.24
N ASP A 277 4.32 28.61 -11.86
CA ASP A 277 3.70 27.36 -11.43
C ASP A 277 4.22 26.93 -10.05
N THR A 278 5.50 27.19 -9.76
CA THR A 278 6.07 26.94 -8.42
C THR A 278 5.45 27.86 -7.38
N MET A 279 5.30 29.17 -7.66
CA MET A 279 4.58 30.09 -6.76
C MET A 279 3.12 29.68 -6.57
N LYS A 280 2.44 29.23 -7.64
CA LYS A 280 1.05 28.74 -7.51
C LYS A 280 0.98 27.45 -6.70
N THR A 281 1.99 26.59 -6.79
CA THR A 281 2.08 25.38 -5.98
C THR A 281 2.17 25.74 -4.49
N ILE A 282 2.93 26.78 -4.14
CA ILE A 282 3.04 27.27 -2.76
C ILE A 282 1.66 27.69 -2.22
N GLU A 283 0.92 28.51 -2.96
CA GLU A 283 -0.44 28.94 -2.59
C GLU A 283 -1.45 27.78 -2.56
N ALA A 284 -1.35 26.82 -3.50
CA ALA A 284 -2.17 25.61 -3.49
C ALA A 284 -1.96 24.75 -2.24
N LEU A 285 -0.73 24.73 -1.73
CA LEU A 285 -0.33 24.08 -0.48
C LEU A 285 -0.70 24.90 0.77
N ARG A 286 -1.44 26.01 0.61
CA ARG A 286 -1.92 26.90 1.68
C ARG A 286 -0.83 27.67 2.41
N TYR A 287 0.31 27.87 1.75
CA TYR A 287 1.31 28.84 2.21
C TYR A 287 1.04 30.16 1.50
N HIS A 288 0.67 31.18 2.27
CA HIS A 288 0.28 32.47 1.71
C HIS A 288 1.47 33.40 1.57
N MET A 289 1.62 33.99 0.40
CA MET A 289 2.68 34.97 0.15
C MET A 289 2.32 36.33 0.76
N ILE A 290 3.26 36.91 1.49
CA ILE A 290 3.17 38.25 2.07
C ILE A 290 4.41 39.08 1.72
N LEU A 291 4.27 40.40 1.76
CA LEU A 291 5.39 41.33 1.59
C LEU A 291 5.99 41.68 2.94
N ASP A 292 7.31 41.62 3.05
CA ASP A 292 8.07 42.12 4.20
C ASP A 292 9.46 42.60 3.77
N GLU A 293 10.15 43.33 4.64
CA GLU A 293 11.50 43.83 4.36
C GLU A 293 12.52 42.68 4.31
N PRO A 294 13.28 42.54 3.20
CA PRO A 294 14.29 41.49 3.11
C PRO A 294 15.41 41.73 4.12
N ALA A 295 15.76 40.70 4.89
CA ALA A 295 16.80 40.77 5.92
C ALA A 295 18.20 41.12 5.37
N VAL A 296 18.41 40.91 4.06
CA VAL A 296 19.71 41.07 3.39
C VAL A 296 19.53 41.87 2.11
N ARG A 297 20.50 42.74 1.81
CA ARG A 297 20.53 43.48 0.55
C ARG A 297 20.84 42.56 -0.63
N MET A 298 19.98 42.57 -1.65
CA MET A 298 20.19 41.85 -2.90
C MET A 298 21.55 42.19 -3.55
N ARG A 299 22.34 41.14 -3.81
CA ARG A 299 23.63 41.20 -4.51
C ARG A 299 23.85 39.91 -5.30
N CYS A 300 24.63 39.98 -6.38
CA CYS A 300 25.02 38.79 -7.15
C CYS A 300 26.27 38.14 -6.57
N LEU A 301 26.34 36.81 -6.69
CA LEU A 301 27.53 36.02 -6.37
C LEU A 301 28.68 36.36 -7.33
N ARG A 302 29.88 36.54 -6.77
CA ARG A 302 31.10 36.78 -7.55
C ARG A 302 31.77 35.46 -7.92
N LEU A 303 31.40 34.90 -9.06
CA LEU A 303 32.00 33.66 -9.56
C LEU A 303 33.43 33.89 -10.10
N PRO A 304 34.36 32.93 -9.95
CA PRO A 304 35.69 32.99 -10.56
C PRO A 304 35.66 32.88 -12.10
N GLN A 305 36.79 33.15 -12.76
CA GLN A 305 36.85 33.24 -14.24
C GLN A 305 36.63 31.92 -14.97
N ASN A 306 36.81 30.79 -14.30
CA ASN A 306 36.54 29.46 -14.86
C ASN A 306 35.04 29.22 -15.19
N TYR A 307 34.13 30.07 -14.69
CA TYR A 307 32.71 30.02 -15.04
C TYR A 307 32.38 30.71 -16.37
N GLN A 308 33.31 31.51 -16.92
CA GLN A 308 33.08 32.23 -18.16
C GLN A 308 33.07 31.26 -19.36
N GLN A 309 31.98 31.33 -20.12
CA GLN A 309 31.74 30.50 -21.30
C GLN A 309 32.36 31.13 -22.57
N SER A 310 32.47 30.34 -23.63
CA SER A 310 33.06 30.77 -24.91
C SER A 310 32.29 31.88 -25.63
N ASN A 311 30.98 31.99 -25.37
CA ASN A 311 30.11 33.08 -25.83
C ASN A 311 30.17 34.34 -24.94
N GLY A 312 31.05 34.37 -23.93
CA GLY A 312 31.20 35.48 -22.98
C GLY A 312 30.18 35.48 -21.84
N PHE A 313 29.23 34.54 -21.82
CA PHE A 313 28.28 34.40 -20.72
C PHE A 313 28.98 33.90 -19.45
N LYS A 314 28.66 34.50 -18.31
CA LYS A 314 29.14 34.07 -17.00
C LYS A 314 27.98 34.24 -16.02
N PRO A 315 27.51 33.17 -15.35
CA PRO A 315 26.35 33.27 -14.49
C PRO A 315 26.54 34.27 -13.34
N GLN A 316 25.46 34.94 -12.95
CA GLN A 316 25.43 35.90 -11.84
C GLN A 316 24.20 35.69 -10.93
N PRO A 317 24.02 34.49 -10.34
CA PRO A 317 22.90 34.24 -9.44
C PRO A 317 22.94 35.15 -8.22
N LEU A 318 21.77 35.42 -7.66
CA LEU A 318 21.63 36.17 -6.42
C LEU A 318 22.22 35.38 -5.24
N ASP A 319 22.84 36.12 -4.34
CA ASP A 319 23.48 35.59 -3.14
C ASP A 319 22.46 35.36 -2.02
N SER A 320 22.18 34.08 -1.73
CA SER A 320 21.20 33.64 -0.73
C SER A 320 21.83 33.07 0.54
N HIS A 321 23.16 33.10 0.68
CA HIS A 321 23.85 32.35 1.74
C HIS A 321 23.65 32.92 3.16
N GLU A 322 23.31 34.20 3.29
CA GLU A 322 22.99 34.86 4.56
C GLU A 322 21.52 34.65 4.99
N ILE A 323 20.69 34.06 4.13
CA ILE A 323 19.28 33.79 4.45
C ILE A 323 19.16 32.50 5.26
N ILE A 324 18.56 32.63 6.43
CA ILE A 324 18.19 31.53 7.32
C ILE A 324 16.68 31.37 7.24
N LEU A 325 16.23 30.17 6.83
CA LEU A 325 14.81 29.85 6.74
C LEU A 325 14.28 29.38 8.10
N ASP A 326 13.02 29.74 8.39
CA ASP A 326 12.30 29.30 9.58
C ASP A 326 11.94 27.80 9.51
N ASP A 327 11.86 27.12 10.65
CA ASP A 327 11.55 25.69 10.70
C ASP A 327 10.18 25.36 10.06
N ASN A 328 9.24 26.31 10.09
CA ASN A 328 7.89 26.13 9.55
C ASN A 328 7.83 26.03 8.03
N VAL A 329 8.89 26.40 7.30
CA VAL A 329 8.92 26.26 5.82
C VAL A 329 9.50 24.93 5.34
N PHE A 330 10.12 24.12 6.20
CA PHE A 330 10.67 22.82 5.79
C PHE A 330 9.62 21.84 5.26
N PRO A 331 8.40 21.74 5.83
CA PRO A 331 7.34 20.91 5.24
C PRO A 331 6.95 21.37 3.83
N LEU A 332 6.97 22.68 3.56
CA LEU A 332 6.76 23.22 2.21
C LEU A 332 7.88 22.81 1.26
N ILE A 333 9.15 22.94 1.69
CA ILE A 333 10.32 22.54 0.88
C ILE A 333 10.20 21.07 0.47
N ASP A 334 9.79 20.20 1.40
CA ASP A 334 9.56 18.79 1.14
C ASP A 334 8.42 18.56 0.14
N ALA A 335 7.31 19.28 0.28
CA ALA A 335 6.18 19.21 -0.63
C ALA A 335 6.55 19.70 -2.05
N LEU A 336 7.33 20.77 -2.18
CA LEU A 336 7.84 21.28 -3.46
C LEU A 336 8.82 20.31 -4.11
N ALA A 337 9.72 19.71 -3.33
CA ALA A 337 10.66 18.71 -3.81
C ALA A 337 9.94 17.44 -4.31
N LYS A 338 8.90 16.99 -3.59
CA LYS A 338 8.00 15.91 -4.02
C LYS A 338 7.24 16.26 -5.29
N ASN A 339 6.67 17.46 -5.38
CA ASN A 339 5.95 17.90 -6.58
C ASN A 339 6.88 17.98 -7.80
N THR A 340 8.12 18.44 -7.62
CA THR A 340 9.15 18.48 -8.66
C THR A 340 9.44 17.07 -9.22
N HIS A 341 9.59 16.07 -8.34
CA HIS A 341 9.74 14.68 -8.75
C HIS A 341 8.52 14.16 -9.52
N ASN A 342 7.31 14.47 -9.05
CA ASN A 342 6.09 14.03 -9.72
C ASN A 342 5.92 14.68 -11.11
N VAL A 343 6.27 15.96 -11.27
CA VAL A 343 6.29 16.64 -12.58
C VAL A 343 7.25 15.94 -13.54
N TRP A 344 8.47 15.65 -13.09
CA TRP A 344 9.47 14.91 -13.85
C TRP A 344 8.96 13.52 -14.24
N ALA A 345 8.39 12.78 -13.30
CA ALA A 345 7.89 11.44 -13.51
C ALA A 345 6.74 11.43 -14.52
N ARG A 346 5.78 12.36 -14.39
CA ARG A 346 4.65 12.51 -15.31
C ARG A 346 5.12 12.74 -16.75
N GLU A 347 6.10 13.62 -16.94
CA GLU A 347 6.65 13.92 -18.27
C GLU A 347 7.42 12.72 -18.85
N LYS A 348 8.17 11.99 -18.02
CA LYS A 348 8.84 10.75 -18.43
C LYS A 348 7.84 9.69 -18.88
N ILE A 349 6.80 9.45 -18.08
CA ILE A 349 5.74 8.49 -18.40
C ILE A 349 5.03 8.87 -19.70
N ARG A 350 4.71 10.16 -19.88
CA ARG A 350 4.12 10.68 -21.13
C ARG A 350 5.00 10.42 -22.36
N ARG A 351 6.33 10.38 -22.20
CA ARG A 351 7.30 10.04 -23.26
C ARG A 351 7.52 8.52 -23.44
N GLY A 352 6.71 7.69 -22.78
CA GLY A 352 6.76 6.23 -22.84
C GLY A 352 7.82 5.59 -21.95
N TRP A 353 8.32 6.28 -20.93
CA TRP A 353 9.18 5.65 -19.92
C TRP A 353 8.36 4.86 -18.93
N THR A 354 8.86 3.69 -18.55
CA THR A 354 8.27 2.81 -17.55
C THR A 354 9.24 2.55 -16.41
N PHE A 355 8.74 2.11 -15.27
CA PHE A 355 9.56 1.63 -14.18
C PHE A 355 10.29 0.34 -14.60
N GLY A 356 11.49 0.16 -14.06
CA GLY A 356 12.26 -1.06 -14.11
C GLY A 356 13.41 -0.98 -13.11
N LEU A 357 13.94 -2.11 -12.66
CA LEU A 357 14.95 -2.15 -11.58
C LEU A 357 16.28 -1.52 -11.99
N ASN A 358 16.53 -1.41 -13.30
CA ASN A 358 17.73 -0.82 -13.87
C ASN A 358 17.38 0.14 -15.01
N GLU A 359 18.29 1.08 -15.27
CA GLU A 359 18.23 1.89 -16.49
C GLU A 359 18.32 0.99 -17.72
N PHE A 360 17.32 1.06 -18.59
CA PHE A 360 17.25 0.24 -19.79
C PHE A 360 16.66 1.02 -20.96
N LEU A 361 17.41 1.11 -22.05
CA LEU A 361 17.02 1.86 -23.24
C LEU A 361 17.31 1.05 -24.50
N ASN A 362 16.26 0.69 -25.24
CA ASN A 362 16.36 0.16 -26.60
C ASN A 362 15.30 0.81 -27.50
N MET A 363 15.21 0.38 -28.77
CA MET A 363 14.24 0.96 -29.72
C MET A 363 12.77 0.80 -29.28
N ASN A 364 12.46 -0.18 -28.43
CA ASN A 364 11.10 -0.61 -28.11
C ASN A 364 10.72 -0.41 -26.62
N GLN A 365 11.67 -0.12 -25.74
CA GLN A 365 11.50 -0.05 -24.29
C GLN A 365 12.42 1.02 -23.69
N LYS A 366 11.86 1.85 -22.79
CA LYS A 366 12.58 2.87 -22.03
C LYS A 366 12.23 2.70 -20.55
N ARG A 367 13.22 2.44 -19.70
CA ARG A 367 13.01 2.18 -18.28
C ARG A 367 14.02 2.89 -17.40
N THR A 368 13.56 3.26 -16.21
CA THR A 368 14.37 3.88 -15.17
C THR A 368 13.88 3.42 -13.78
N PRO A 369 14.79 3.18 -12.82
CA PRO A 369 14.42 2.81 -11.45
C PRO A 369 13.80 3.97 -10.66
N HIS A 370 13.90 5.20 -11.16
CA HIS A 370 13.46 6.38 -10.42
C HIS A 370 11.98 6.73 -10.64
N LEU A 371 11.23 5.96 -11.45
CA LEU A 371 9.78 6.14 -11.63
C LEU A 371 8.98 5.46 -10.50
N VAL A 372 9.23 5.91 -9.28
CA VAL A 372 8.67 5.44 -8.02
C VAL A 372 8.20 6.63 -7.16
N PRO A 373 7.39 6.43 -6.11
CA PRO A 373 7.03 7.50 -5.19
C PRO A 373 8.25 8.24 -4.62
N TYR A 374 8.10 9.53 -4.33
CA TYR A 374 9.19 10.36 -3.82
C TYR A 374 9.75 9.84 -2.49
N GLU A 375 8.93 9.16 -1.69
CA GLU A 375 9.31 8.57 -0.41
C GLU A 375 10.36 7.46 -0.56
N VAL A 376 10.41 6.78 -1.72
CA VAL A 376 11.31 5.64 -1.98
C VAL A 376 12.38 5.94 -3.03
N VAL A 377 12.39 7.14 -3.62
CA VAL A 377 13.43 7.52 -4.59
C VAL A 377 14.81 7.66 -3.91
N ASP A 378 15.88 7.54 -4.69
CA ASP A 378 17.25 7.68 -4.22
C ASP A 378 17.48 8.99 -3.44
N GLN A 379 18.20 8.88 -2.33
CA GLN A 379 18.49 9.99 -1.43
C GLN A 379 19.15 11.19 -2.12
N ARG A 380 20.05 10.94 -3.10
CA ARG A 380 20.71 11.99 -3.89
C ARG A 380 19.72 12.81 -4.71
N ILE A 381 18.67 12.18 -5.24
CA ILE A 381 17.61 12.87 -6.00
C ILE A 381 16.76 13.70 -5.03
N LYS A 382 16.45 13.15 -3.85
CA LYS A 382 15.72 13.91 -2.82
C LYS A 382 16.48 15.16 -2.40
N GLU A 383 17.78 15.02 -2.14
CA GLU A 383 18.67 16.12 -1.76
C GLU A 383 18.72 17.19 -2.86
N ALA A 384 18.92 16.80 -4.12
CA ALA A 384 18.95 17.76 -5.23
C ALA A 384 17.61 18.52 -5.41
N ASN A 385 16.48 17.83 -5.25
CA ASN A 385 15.16 18.47 -5.34
C ASN A 385 14.91 19.39 -4.14
N ARG A 386 15.29 18.98 -2.91
CA ARG A 386 15.20 19.81 -1.70
C ARG A 386 16.07 21.04 -1.79
N GLU A 387 17.29 20.91 -2.29
CA GLU A 387 18.19 22.04 -2.51
C GLU A 387 17.60 23.03 -3.51
N SER A 388 17.01 22.53 -4.60
CA SER A 388 16.36 23.38 -5.60
C SER A 388 15.13 24.11 -5.05
N ALA A 389 14.30 23.43 -4.25
CA ALA A 389 13.18 24.05 -3.55
C ALA A 389 13.64 25.07 -2.50
N THR A 390 14.73 24.78 -1.79
CA THR A 390 15.33 25.69 -0.79
C THR A 390 15.81 26.99 -1.44
N GLU A 391 16.55 26.89 -2.54
CA GLU A 391 17.01 28.08 -3.28
C GLU A 391 15.84 28.89 -3.86
N PHE A 392 14.75 28.23 -4.25
CA PHE A 392 13.53 28.92 -4.69
C PHE A 392 12.92 29.75 -3.56
N VAL A 393 12.73 29.15 -2.36
CA VAL A 393 12.16 29.85 -1.20
C VAL A 393 13.06 31.00 -0.74
N LYS A 394 14.38 30.80 -0.72
CA LYS A 394 15.33 31.88 -0.40
C LYS A 394 15.29 33.01 -1.42
N ALA A 395 15.15 32.69 -2.71
CA ALA A 395 15.02 33.71 -3.75
C ALA A 395 13.75 34.55 -3.55
N LEU A 396 12.62 33.96 -3.15
CA LEU A 396 11.42 34.72 -2.79
C LEU A 396 11.71 35.73 -1.66
N GLN A 397 12.38 35.31 -0.59
CA GLN A 397 12.72 36.19 0.53
C GLN A 397 13.67 37.33 0.11
N LEU A 398 14.60 37.09 -0.81
CA LEU A 398 15.45 38.17 -1.39
C LEU A 398 14.62 39.23 -2.11
N PHE A 399 13.53 38.82 -2.77
CA PHE A 399 12.59 39.72 -3.42
C PHE A 399 11.55 40.32 -2.46
N GLY A 400 11.67 40.09 -1.14
CA GLY A 400 10.76 40.62 -0.12
C GLY A 400 9.44 39.83 0.00
N ILE A 401 9.39 38.60 -0.52
CA ILE A 401 8.23 37.73 -0.42
C ILE A 401 8.49 36.67 0.65
N PHE A 402 7.68 36.69 1.70
CA PHE A 402 7.69 35.74 2.81
C PHE A 402 6.44 34.85 2.76
N LEU A 403 6.50 33.72 3.46
CA LEU A 403 5.49 32.67 3.40
C LEU A 403 4.89 32.44 4.78
N GLU A 404 3.59 32.63 4.91
CA GLU A 404 2.84 32.27 6.12
C GLU A 404 2.38 30.81 6.02
N PRO A 405 2.69 29.95 7.00
CA PRO A 405 2.26 28.56 7.01
C PRO A 405 0.75 28.43 7.26
N PRO A 406 0.12 27.34 6.80
CA PRO A 406 -1.28 27.08 7.12
C PRO A 406 -1.48 26.83 8.62
N VAL A 407 -2.63 27.27 9.15
CA VAL A 407 -3.06 26.91 10.51
C VAL A 407 -3.45 25.42 10.51
N LEU A 408 -2.56 24.58 11.03
CA LEU A 408 -2.80 23.14 11.15
C LEU A 408 -3.57 22.84 12.45
N GLU A 409 -4.90 22.72 12.39
CA GLU A 409 -5.66 21.97 13.41
C GLU A 409 -5.49 20.48 13.13
N HIS A 410 -4.42 19.86 13.61
CA HIS A 410 -4.14 18.45 13.40
C HIS A 410 -4.86 17.60 14.46
N ASP A 411 -6.07 17.13 14.17
CA ASP A 411 -6.78 16.16 15.01
C ASP A 411 -6.33 14.72 14.67
N GLU A 412 -5.30 14.24 15.38
CA GLU A 412 -4.79 12.86 15.23
C GLU A 412 -5.88 11.80 15.46
N GLY A 413 -6.87 12.09 16.31
CA GLY A 413 -7.97 11.18 16.60
C GLY A 413 -8.89 11.01 15.39
N ALA A 414 -9.23 12.12 14.71
CA ALA A 414 -10.04 12.11 13.50
C ALA A 414 -9.34 11.37 12.34
N GLU A 415 -8.03 11.52 12.19
CA GLU A 415 -7.26 10.78 11.18
C GLU A 415 -7.23 9.28 11.45
N LYS A 416 -6.97 8.88 12.71
CA LYS A 416 -7.05 7.47 13.12
C LYS A 416 -8.45 6.94 12.77
N GLU A 417 -9.51 7.60 13.20
CA GLU A 417 -10.89 7.16 12.95
C GLU A 417 -11.19 7.02 11.45
N LEU A 418 -10.81 8.01 10.62
CA LEU A 418 -11.01 7.94 9.16
C LEU A 418 -10.30 6.74 8.53
N LYS A 419 -9.08 6.44 8.99
CA LYS A 419 -8.30 5.29 8.54
C LYS A 419 -8.94 3.97 8.97
N ALA A 420 -9.53 3.92 10.16
CA ALA A 420 -10.32 2.80 10.67
C ALA A 420 -11.51 2.49 9.78
N THR A 421 -12.32 3.50 9.48
CA THR A 421 -13.58 3.35 8.75
C THR A 421 -13.36 2.89 7.31
N ARG A 422 -12.22 3.25 6.72
CA ARG A 422 -11.84 2.86 5.35
C ARG A 422 -11.12 1.51 5.28
N ALA A 423 -10.68 0.96 6.40
CA ALA A 423 -9.89 -0.28 6.41
C ALA A 423 -10.75 -1.49 6.06
N PHE A 424 -10.28 -2.32 5.12
CA PHE A 424 -10.86 -3.63 4.89
C PHE A 424 -10.66 -4.52 6.13
N SER A 425 -11.73 -5.16 6.59
CA SER A 425 -11.78 -5.93 7.83
C SER A 425 -12.30 -7.35 7.59
N ARG A 426 -12.10 -8.21 8.60
CA ARG A 426 -12.74 -9.52 8.70
C ARG A 426 -13.29 -9.71 10.10
N THR A 427 -14.51 -10.22 10.20
CA THR A 427 -15.12 -10.60 11.46
C THR A 427 -15.02 -12.12 11.66
N TYR A 428 -14.72 -12.49 12.89
CA TYR A 428 -14.61 -13.85 13.39
C TYR A 428 -15.59 -14.01 14.55
N ARG A 429 -16.26 -15.16 14.65
CA ARG A 429 -17.09 -15.52 15.81
C ARG A 429 -17.03 -17.01 16.11
N ALA A 430 -17.25 -17.41 17.35
CA ALA A 430 -17.43 -18.83 17.67
C ALA A 430 -18.71 -19.39 16.98
N GLU A 431 -18.72 -20.70 16.74
CA GLU A 431 -19.88 -21.39 16.16
C GLU A 431 -21.14 -21.21 17.03
N ALA A 432 -22.31 -21.14 16.36
CA ALA A 432 -23.58 -20.88 17.03
C ALA A 432 -23.98 -21.97 18.04
N ILE A 433 -23.45 -23.19 17.92
CA ILE A 433 -23.71 -24.29 18.87
C ILE A 433 -23.15 -24.02 20.28
N TYR A 434 -22.21 -23.07 20.40
CA TYR A 434 -21.60 -22.66 21.66
C TYR A 434 -22.26 -21.40 22.25
N ALA A 435 -23.39 -20.95 21.69
CA ALA A 435 -24.06 -19.75 22.16
C ALA A 435 -24.50 -19.90 23.62
N VAL A 436 -24.25 -18.84 24.40
CA VAL A 436 -24.63 -18.76 25.81
C VAL A 436 -25.82 -17.82 25.98
N SER A 437 -26.79 -18.24 26.80
CA SER A 437 -28.05 -17.50 27.04
C SER A 437 -28.34 -17.23 28.51
N SER A 438 -27.49 -17.70 29.42
CA SER A 438 -27.54 -17.41 30.86
C SER A 438 -26.15 -17.52 31.49
N GLY A 439 -25.97 -17.00 32.70
CA GLY A 439 -24.71 -17.09 33.45
C GLY A 439 -23.72 -15.95 33.18
N LYS A 440 -22.50 -16.09 33.72
CA LYS A 440 -21.42 -15.11 33.63
C LYS A 440 -20.23 -15.70 32.89
N TRP A 441 -19.79 -15.08 31.80
CA TRP A 441 -18.80 -15.64 30.88
C TRP A 441 -17.61 -14.72 30.63
N TYR A 442 -16.44 -15.31 30.45
CA TYR A 442 -15.16 -14.62 30.30
C TYR A 442 -14.25 -15.24 29.23
N PHE A 443 -13.53 -14.39 28.48
CA PHE A 443 -12.41 -14.81 27.63
C PHE A 443 -11.33 -13.72 27.53
N GLU A 444 -10.13 -14.10 27.08
CA GLU A 444 -8.99 -13.19 26.91
C GLU A 444 -8.60 -13.00 25.43
N PHE A 445 -8.16 -11.78 25.11
CA PHE A 445 -7.70 -11.33 23.80
C PHE A 445 -6.38 -10.57 23.92
N GLU A 446 -5.29 -11.19 23.47
CA GLU A 446 -3.93 -10.63 23.56
C GLU A 446 -3.54 -9.90 22.26
N ILE A 447 -3.13 -8.64 22.40
CA ILE A 447 -2.77 -7.75 21.29
C ILE A 447 -1.40 -8.10 20.75
N LEU A 448 -1.30 -8.52 19.49
CA LEU A 448 0.00 -8.82 18.85
C LEU A 448 0.45 -7.73 17.87
N THR A 449 -0.48 -6.89 17.40
CA THR A 449 -0.19 -5.69 16.61
C THR A 449 -1.04 -4.53 17.09
N SER A 450 -0.50 -3.31 17.04
CA SER A 450 -1.28 -2.11 17.32
C SER A 450 -1.99 -1.64 16.06
N GLY A 451 -3.32 -1.60 16.12
CA GLY A 451 -4.18 -1.09 15.06
C GLY A 451 -5.64 -1.46 15.30
N PHE A 452 -6.49 -1.14 14.33
CA PHE A 452 -7.94 -1.30 14.47
C PHE A 452 -8.35 -2.77 14.58
N MET A 453 -8.81 -3.12 15.76
CA MET A 453 -9.46 -4.39 16.05
C MET A 453 -10.66 -4.08 16.94
N LYS A 454 -11.66 -4.97 16.92
CA LYS A 454 -12.76 -4.94 17.87
C LYS A 454 -12.88 -6.31 18.51
N VAL A 455 -13.13 -6.36 19.80
CA VAL A 455 -13.36 -7.60 20.55
C VAL A 455 -14.59 -7.45 21.42
N GLY A 456 -15.40 -8.51 21.52
CA GLY A 456 -16.55 -8.54 22.40
C GLY A 456 -17.48 -9.71 22.12
N TRP A 457 -18.78 -9.43 22.13
CA TRP A 457 -19.84 -10.43 22.07
C TRP A 457 -20.81 -10.12 20.94
N MET A 458 -21.29 -11.18 20.28
CA MET A 458 -22.22 -11.09 19.16
C MET A 458 -23.33 -12.12 19.34
N ASP A 459 -24.58 -11.69 19.22
CA ASP A 459 -25.71 -12.62 19.17
C ASP A 459 -25.64 -13.43 17.87
N VAL A 460 -25.92 -14.73 17.93
CA VAL A 460 -25.77 -15.62 16.76
C VAL A 460 -26.71 -15.29 15.60
N SER A 461 -27.77 -14.53 15.86
CA SER A 461 -28.70 -13.99 14.86
C SER A 461 -28.19 -12.73 14.16
N ALA A 462 -27.08 -12.14 14.63
CA ALA A 462 -26.46 -10.97 14.02
C ALA A 462 -25.97 -11.28 12.60
N SER A 463 -25.98 -10.28 11.73
CA SER A 463 -25.42 -10.45 10.39
C SER A 463 -23.91 -10.61 10.48
N SER A 464 -23.41 -11.68 9.88
CA SER A 464 -21.98 -11.94 9.82
C SER A 464 -21.23 -10.97 8.89
N THR A 465 -21.92 -10.20 8.05
CA THR A 465 -21.29 -9.28 7.09
C THR A 465 -20.76 -7.97 7.70
N PHE A 466 -21.04 -7.68 8.97
CA PHE A 466 -20.68 -6.41 9.60
C PHE A 466 -19.54 -6.56 10.61
N ASP A 467 -18.84 -5.45 10.84
CA ASP A 467 -17.95 -5.33 11.99
C ASP A 467 -18.78 -5.34 13.27
N ILE A 468 -18.22 -5.88 14.34
CA ILE A 468 -18.87 -5.91 15.65
C ILE A 468 -19.19 -4.49 16.11
N GLY A 469 -20.39 -4.30 16.64
CA GLY A 469 -20.90 -3.04 17.16
C GLY A 469 -21.47 -2.09 16.11
N LYS A 470 -21.53 -2.49 14.83
CA LYS A 470 -22.22 -1.71 13.77
C LYS A 470 -23.75 -1.89 13.80
N ASP A 471 -24.23 -3.01 14.31
CA ASP A 471 -25.65 -3.33 14.43
C ASP A 471 -26.14 -3.24 15.89
N ASP A 472 -27.39 -3.63 16.10
CA ASP A 472 -28.07 -3.71 17.39
C ASP A 472 -27.91 -5.07 18.10
N ARG A 473 -27.07 -5.95 17.56
CA ARG A 473 -26.94 -7.36 18.02
C ARG A 473 -25.53 -7.76 18.40
N SER A 474 -24.60 -6.82 18.30
CA SER A 474 -23.20 -7.04 18.63
C SER A 474 -22.64 -5.86 19.42
N TYR A 475 -21.67 -6.16 20.28
CA TYR A 475 -21.11 -5.25 21.26
C TYR A 475 -19.60 -5.43 21.25
N GLY A 476 -18.86 -4.37 20.95
CA GLY A 476 -17.41 -4.44 20.76
C GLY A 476 -16.65 -3.33 21.46
N PHE A 477 -15.43 -3.64 21.86
CA PHE A 477 -14.45 -2.67 22.34
C PHE A 477 -13.28 -2.57 21.36
N ASP A 478 -12.89 -1.33 21.05
CA ASP A 478 -11.74 -0.93 20.24
C ASP A 478 -10.77 -0.15 21.12
N GLY A 479 -9.68 -0.79 21.54
CA GLY A 479 -8.63 -0.16 22.32
C GLY A 479 -7.60 0.58 21.48
N TYR A 480 -7.70 0.66 20.15
CA TYR A 480 -6.84 1.57 19.37
C TYR A 480 -7.41 3.00 19.36
N LEU A 481 -8.74 3.12 19.38
CA LEU A 481 -9.45 4.40 19.52
C LEU A 481 -9.95 4.68 20.94
N ALA A 482 -9.83 3.72 21.86
CA ALA A 482 -10.46 3.75 23.19
C ALA A 482 -11.97 4.04 23.09
N ARG A 483 -12.67 3.21 22.30
CA ARG A 483 -14.11 3.32 22.06
C ARG A 483 -14.84 2.00 22.25
N LYS A 484 -16.09 2.11 22.70
CA LYS A 484 -17.10 1.04 22.67
C LYS A 484 -18.01 1.21 21.46
N TRP A 485 -18.47 0.10 20.89
CA TRP A 485 -19.24 0.05 19.65
C TRP A 485 -20.52 -0.76 19.82
N HIS A 486 -21.66 -0.12 19.61
CA HIS A 486 -23.01 -0.68 19.52
C HIS A 486 -23.93 0.37 18.89
N GLN A 487 -24.46 0.12 17.69
CA GLN A 487 -25.20 1.11 16.88
C GLN A 487 -24.52 2.49 16.75
N GLY A 488 -23.19 2.52 16.74
CA GLY A 488 -22.40 3.75 16.82
C GLY A 488 -21.22 3.59 17.77
N SER A 489 -20.45 4.65 17.95
CA SER A 489 -19.26 4.64 18.82
C SER A 489 -19.43 5.58 20.01
N GLY A 490 -18.95 5.17 21.18
CA GLY A 490 -18.80 6.03 22.35
C GLY A 490 -17.41 5.89 22.98
N THR A 491 -16.92 6.93 23.63
CA THR A 491 -15.63 6.89 24.36
C THR A 491 -15.72 5.91 25.52
N TYR A 492 -14.74 5.01 25.64
CA TYR A 492 -14.68 4.02 26.71
C TYR A 492 -13.27 3.46 26.87
N GLY A 493 -12.78 3.38 28.11
CA GLY A 493 -11.48 2.80 28.41
C GLY A 493 -10.30 3.65 27.93
N ARG A 494 -9.19 2.97 27.58
CA ARG A 494 -7.90 3.58 27.24
C ARG A 494 -7.22 2.83 26.09
N GLU A 495 -6.21 3.46 25.49
CA GLU A 495 -5.48 2.87 24.35
C GLU A 495 -4.69 1.63 24.78
N TRP A 496 -4.73 0.57 23.97
CA TRP A 496 -3.95 -0.66 24.17
C TRP A 496 -2.55 -0.58 23.54
N LYS A 497 -1.68 -1.50 23.94
CA LYS A 497 -0.33 -1.69 23.40
C LYS A 497 -0.12 -3.14 23.02
N ILE A 498 0.91 -3.37 22.20
CA ILE A 498 1.35 -4.74 21.86
C ILE A 498 1.75 -5.46 23.15
N GLY A 499 1.18 -6.65 23.36
CA GLY A 499 1.36 -7.48 24.55
C GLY A 499 0.26 -7.32 25.60
N ASP A 500 -0.59 -6.30 25.50
CA ASP A 500 -1.72 -6.13 26.42
C ASP A 500 -2.77 -7.22 26.20
N ILE A 501 -3.51 -7.53 27.26
CA ILE A 501 -4.59 -8.52 27.25
C ILE A 501 -5.89 -7.87 27.65
N VAL A 502 -6.87 -7.93 26.74
CA VAL A 502 -8.24 -7.55 27.00
C VAL A 502 -8.99 -8.75 27.58
N GLY A 503 -9.56 -8.60 28.77
CA GLY A 503 -10.54 -9.54 29.30
C GLY A 503 -11.95 -9.05 28.95
N ALA A 504 -12.76 -9.88 28.31
CA ALA A 504 -14.13 -9.55 27.91
C ALA A 504 -15.13 -10.32 28.78
N PHE A 505 -16.02 -9.57 29.44
CA PHE A 505 -16.99 -10.08 30.41
C PHE A 505 -18.40 -9.99 29.85
N LEU A 506 -19.21 -11.01 30.08
CA LEU A 506 -20.63 -11.02 29.75
C LEU A 506 -21.39 -11.53 30.96
N ASP A 507 -22.25 -10.69 31.54
CA ASP A 507 -23.17 -11.07 32.60
C ASP A 507 -24.60 -11.08 32.07
N LEU A 508 -25.14 -12.27 31.82
CA LEU A 508 -26.49 -12.44 31.33
C LEU A 508 -27.54 -12.42 32.45
N SER A 509 -27.11 -12.39 33.71
CA SER A 509 -28.00 -12.23 34.86
C SER A 509 -28.33 -10.76 35.08
N ASP A 510 -27.31 -9.91 34.96
CA ASP A 510 -27.43 -8.46 35.14
C ASP A 510 -27.56 -7.70 33.80
N HIS A 511 -27.50 -8.42 32.67
CA HIS A 511 -27.59 -7.87 31.31
C HIS A 511 -26.51 -6.81 31.01
N THR A 512 -25.27 -7.10 31.41
CA THR A 512 -24.13 -6.19 31.25
C THR A 512 -22.96 -6.82 30.50
N ILE A 513 -22.18 -5.96 29.84
CA ILE A 513 -20.89 -6.29 29.27
C ILE A 513 -19.86 -5.29 29.79
N SER A 514 -18.72 -5.80 30.22
CA SER A 514 -17.58 -5.02 30.71
C SER A 514 -16.29 -5.52 30.08
N PHE A 515 -15.24 -4.70 30.15
CA PHE A 515 -13.92 -5.05 29.64
C PHE A 515 -12.83 -4.67 30.64
N SER A 516 -11.79 -5.48 30.71
CA SER A 516 -10.55 -5.17 31.45
C SER A 516 -9.37 -5.08 30.50
N LEU A 517 -8.34 -4.33 30.88
CA LEU A 517 -7.04 -4.32 30.22
C LEU A 517 -5.95 -4.68 31.24
N ASN A 518 -5.31 -5.82 31.05
CA ASN A 518 -4.32 -6.39 31.97
C ASN A 518 -4.85 -6.59 33.40
N GLY A 519 -6.11 -7.02 33.52
CA GLY A 519 -6.77 -7.29 34.80
C GLY A 519 -7.40 -6.08 35.49
N GLU A 520 -7.18 -4.86 34.99
CA GLU A 520 -7.86 -3.65 35.48
C GLU A 520 -9.12 -3.37 34.66
N LEU A 521 -10.27 -3.20 35.32
CA LEU A 521 -11.53 -2.83 34.64
C LEU A 521 -11.39 -1.46 33.96
N LEU A 522 -11.90 -1.38 32.73
CA LEU A 522 -11.95 -0.15 31.97
C LEU A 522 -13.18 0.67 32.39
N LEU A 523 -13.02 1.99 32.43
CA LEU A 523 -14.07 2.91 32.83
C LEU A 523 -14.52 3.78 31.65
N ASP A 524 -15.78 4.15 31.65
CA ASP A 524 -16.29 5.22 30.80
C ASP A 524 -15.96 6.62 31.40
N PRO A 525 -16.22 7.73 30.69
CA PRO A 525 -15.96 9.08 31.21
C PRO A 525 -16.73 9.45 32.49
N SER A 526 -17.78 8.71 32.84
CA SER A 526 -18.55 8.90 34.08
C SER A 526 -17.97 8.08 35.25
N GLY A 527 -16.98 7.22 35.00
CA GLY A 527 -16.38 6.33 35.99
C GLY A 527 -17.11 4.98 36.13
N SER A 528 -18.01 4.64 35.20
CA SER A 528 -18.71 3.36 35.20
C SER A 528 -17.85 2.24 34.60
N GLU A 529 -17.83 1.08 35.25
CA GLU A 529 -17.18 -0.16 34.77
C GLU A 529 -18.01 -0.91 33.72
N MET A 530 -19.30 -0.57 33.58
CA MET A 530 -20.20 -1.19 32.62
C MET A 530 -20.02 -0.53 31.25
N ALA A 531 -19.48 -1.28 30.29
CA ALA A 531 -19.38 -0.82 28.91
C ALA A 531 -20.76 -0.73 28.26
N PHE A 532 -21.58 -1.77 28.46
CA PHE A 532 -22.94 -1.84 27.95
C PHE A 532 -23.88 -2.38 29.04
N ASP A 533 -25.06 -1.77 29.13
CA ASP A 533 -26.17 -2.21 29.96
C ASP A 533 -27.36 -2.60 29.09
N ASN A 534 -28.39 -3.20 29.69
CA ASN A 534 -29.60 -3.63 29.01
C ASN A 534 -29.34 -4.55 27.80
N VAL A 535 -28.32 -5.40 27.90
CA VAL A 535 -27.92 -6.34 26.84
C VAL A 535 -29.02 -7.38 26.63
N LEU A 536 -29.65 -7.33 25.45
CA LEU A 536 -30.75 -8.23 25.07
C LEU A 536 -30.21 -9.52 24.45
N VAL A 537 -30.61 -10.66 25.02
CA VAL A 537 -30.33 -11.99 24.46
C VAL A 537 -31.51 -12.41 23.58
N ILE A 538 -31.24 -12.72 22.31
CA ILE A 538 -32.27 -13.25 21.40
C ILE A 538 -32.03 -14.75 21.19
N ASP A 539 -30.96 -15.09 20.47
CA ASP A 539 -30.61 -16.47 20.12
C ASP A 539 -29.35 -16.96 20.86
N GLY A 540 -28.72 -16.08 21.65
CA GLY A 540 -27.56 -16.37 22.48
C GLY A 540 -26.28 -15.73 21.95
N PHE A 541 -25.37 -15.41 22.87
CA PHE A 541 -24.13 -14.71 22.56
C PHE A 541 -22.95 -15.67 22.33
N VAL A 542 -22.06 -15.28 21.44
CA VAL A 542 -20.76 -15.90 21.24
C VAL A 542 -19.64 -14.86 21.26
N PRO A 543 -18.41 -15.22 21.65
CA PRO A 543 -17.25 -14.38 21.47
C PRO A 543 -17.07 -14.03 20.00
N ALA A 544 -16.84 -12.76 19.71
CA ALA A 544 -16.61 -12.26 18.37
C ALA A 544 -15.50 -11.21 18.34
N MET A 545 -14.77 -11.15 17.23
CA MET A 545 -13.69 -10.19 17.01
C MET A 545 -13.61 -9.76 15.54
N THR A 546 -13.35 -8.48 15.32
CA THR A 546 -13.13 -7.90 13.99
C THR A 546 -11.67 -7.45 13.89
N PHE A 547 -11.00 -7.81 12.80
CA PHE A 547 -9.63 -7.39 12.52
C PHE A 547 -9.56 -6.61 11.22
N SER A 548 -9.02 -5.40 11.27
CA SER A 548 -8.62 -4.69 10.05
C SER A 548 -7.39 -5.36 9.41
N ALA A 549 -7.16 -5.06 8.14
CA ALA A 549 -6.06 -5.63 7.38
C ALA A 549 -4.70 -5.50 8.10
N GLY A 550 -3.96 -6.61 8.15
CA GLY A 550 -2.62 -6.70 8.76
C GLY A 550 -2.61 -6.86 10.28
N GLN A 551 -3.76 -6.71 10.94
CA GLN A 551 -3.84 -6.81 12.40
C GLN A 551 -3.87 -8.26 12.88
N LYS A 552 -3.33 -8.50 14.08
CA LYS A 552 -3.18 -9.82 14.67
C LYS A 552 -3.42 -9.79 16.18
N ALA A 553 -4.08 -10.84 16.68
CA ALA A 553 -4.23 -11.08 18.11
C ALA A 553 -4.21 -12.59 18.41
N ARG A 554 -4.01 -12.92 19.68
CA ARG A 554 -4.16 -14.29 20.18
C ARG A 554 -5.43 -14.38 21.02
N LEU A 555 -6.25 -15.39 20.75
CA LEU A 555 -7.49 -15.66 21.47
C LEU A 555 -7.28 -16.77 22.52
N ASN A 556 -7.85 -16.57 23.69
CA ASN A 556 -7.93 -17.61 24.71
C ASN A 556 -9.35 -17.66 25.27
N PHE A 557 -10.08 -18.71 24.90
CA PHE A 557 -11.46 -18.94 25.36
C PHE A 557 -11.52 -19.71 26.69
N GLY A 558 -10.38 -20.02 27.29
CA GLY A 558 -10.31 -20.76 28.55
C GLY A 558 -10.46 -22.27 28.39
N GLN A 559 -9.90 -22.84 27.31
CA GLN A 559 -9.83 -24.30 27.15
C GLN A 559 -9.02 -24.96 28.28
N ASP A 560 -7.98 -24.26 28.75
CA ASP A 560 -7.30 -24.51 30.01
C ASP A 560 -7.41 -23.25 30.86
N SER A 561 -8.09 -23.33 32.00
CA SER A 561 -8.28 -22.18 32.89
C SER A 561 -6.95 -21.62 33.40
N ASN A 562 -5.89 -22.43 33.49
CA ASN A 562 -4.56 -21.98 33.91
C ASN A 562 -3.84 -21.16 32.83
N SER A 563 -4.33 -21.20 31.59
CA SER A 563 -3.75 -20.43 30.48
C SER A 563 -4.24 -18.99 30.42
N LEU A 564 -5.33 -18.65 31.13
CA LEU A 564 -5.84 -17.29 31.26
C LEU A 564 -4.98 -16.52 32.26
N LYS A 565 -4.40 -15.39 31.85
CA LYS A 565 -3.41 -14.67 32.66
C LYS A 565 -4.04 -13.83 33.77
N TYR A 566 -5.22 -13.26 33.52
CA TYR A 566 -5.86 -12.29 34.41
C TYR A 566 -7.20 -12.79 34.98
N PHE A 567 -7.70 -13.94 34.53
CA PHE A 567 -8.95 -14.51 35.02
C PHE A 567 -9.02 -14.64 36.56
N THR A 568 -7.95 -15.05 37.23
CA THR A 568 -7.93 -15.18 38.70
C THR A 568 -8.00 -13.84 39.42
N THR A 569 -7.58 -12.75 38.76
CA THR A 569 -7.54 -11.39 39.31
C THR A 569 -8.90 -10.72 39.21
N CYS A 570 -9.58 -10.83 38.06
CA CYS A 570 -10.78 -10.04 37.77
C CYS A 570 -12.05 -10.86 37.45
N GLY A 571 -11.94 -12.15 37.14
CA GLY A 571 -13.11 -12.98 36.77
C GLY A 571 -13.55 -13.96 37.86
N LEU A 572 -12.61 -14.73 38.41
CA LEU A 572 -12.90 -15.87 39.28
C LEU A 572 -13.63 -15.47 40.57
N GLN A 573 -13.23 -14.37 41.21
CA GLN A 573 -13.83 -13.92 42.47
C GLN A 573 -15.26 -13.39 42.30
N GLU A 574 -15.60 -12.93 41.09
CA GLU A 574 -16.91 -12.37 40.76
C GLU A 574 -17.88 -13.41 40.17
N GLY A 575 -17.45 -14.67 40.10
CA GLY A 575 -18.27 -15.80 39.64
C GLY A 575 -18.38 -15.93 38.13
N TYR A 576 -17.46 -15.33 37.36
CA TYR A 576 -17.37 -15.58 35.92
C TYR A 576 -16.77 -16.95 35.63
N GLU A 577 -17.27 -17.60 34.58
CA GLU A 577 -16.72 -18.85 34.06
C GLU A 577 -15.97 -18.61 32.74
N PRO A 578 -14.82 -19.28 32.50
CA PRO A 578 -14.20 -19.26 31.19
C PRO A 578 -15.12 -19.85 30.14
N PHE A 579 -15.21 -19.20 28.97
CA PHE A 579 -16.14 -19.58 27.91
C PHE A 579 -16.09 -21.08 27.53
N CYS A 580 -14.91 -21.69 27.53
CA CYS A 580 -14.73 -23.10 27.14
C CYS A 580 -14.61 -24.12 28.30
N VAL A 581 -14.86 -23.76 29.56
CA VAL A 581 -14.49 -24.60 30.73
C VAL A 581 -15.26 -25.93 30.84
N ILE A 582 -16.42 -26.08 30.17
CA ILE A 582 -17.31 -27.25 30.29
C ILE A 582 -17.22 -28.22 29.08
N PHE A 583 -16.49 -27.88 28.00
CA PHE A 583 -16.48 -28.68 26.76
C PHE A 583 -15.44 -29.81 26.78
N TYR A 584 -15.54 -30.72 27.74
CA TYR A 584 -14.67 -31.91 27.86
C TYR A 584 -14.90 -33.00 26.78
N PHE A 585 -15.85 -32.82 25.84
CA PHE A 585 -16.29 -33.90 24.94
C PHE A 585 -15.93 -33.77 23.45
N MET A 586 -15.20 -32.74 23.02
CA MET A 586 -14.69 -32.69 21.64
C MET A 586 -13.17 -32.76 21.63
N ASN A 587 -12.67 -33.96 21.32
CA ASN A 587 -11.26 -34.31 21.17
C ASN A 587 -10.62 -33.69 19.90
N THR A 588 -11.10 -32.52 19.50
CA THR A 588 -10.54 -31.70 18.43
C THR A 588 -10.11 -30.38 19.05
N ASN A 589 -8.80 -30.12 19.06
CA ASN A 589 -8.20 -28.79 19.32
C ASN A 589 -8.60 -27.74 18.26
N LYS A 590 -9.88 -27.71 17.88
CA LYS A 590 -10.44 -26.92 16.79
C LYS A 590 -11.84 -26.48 17.19
N TYR A 591 -11.93 -25.32 17.83
CA TYR A 591 -13.18 -24.56 17.79
C TYR A 591 -13.19 -23.89 16.43
N ASN A 592 -14.16 -24.24 15.60
CA ASN A 592 -14.32 -23.57 14.32
C ASN A 592 -14.80 -22.16 14.61
N VAL A 593 -13.95 -21.20 14.32
CA VAL A 593 -14.35 -19.81 14.27
C VAL A 593 -14.93 -19.60 12.89
N SER A 594 -16.22 -19.28 12.83
CA SER A 594 -16.88 -18.89 11.58
C SER A 594 -16.37 -17.51 11.21
N TYR A 595 -16.10 -17.29 9.92
CA TYR A 595 -15.63 -16.03 9.38
C TYR A 595 -16.51 -15.59 8.22
N THR A 596 -16.48 -14.30 7.92
CA THR A 596 -17.23 -13.69 6.82
C THR A 596 -16.48 -12.54 6.18
#